data_AF-A0A653G4M6-F1
#
_entry.id   AF-A0A653G4M6-F1
#
_cell.length_a   1.000
_cell.length_b   1.000
_cell.length_c   1.000
_cell.angle_alpha   90.00
_cell.angle_beta   90.00
_cell.angle_gamma   90.00
#
_symmetry.space_group_name_H-M   'P 1'
#
loop_
_entity.id
_entity.type
_entity.pdbx_description
1 polymer ?
#
loop_
_entity_poly.entity_id
_entity_poly.type
_entity_poly.pdbx_seq_one_letter_code
_entity_poly.pdbx_strand_id
1 'polypeptide(L)'
;MKMKKTITTYNKLKVRLILNKNGKKVFMYPSIRKTQFFIKSKAKPYLKNDFIITIRVIYLDGSQNAGTYNKIEDLFWAFKAFIKEYLK
;
A
#
# COMPACT_ATOMS: atom_id res chain seq x y z
N MET A 1 -22.55 -33.44 -4.74
CA MET A 1 -22.54 -32.36 -3.74
C MET A 1 -21.20 -31.63 -3.80
N LYS A 2 -21.16 -30.38 -4.28
CA LYS A 2 -19.91 -29.62 -4.48
C LYS A 2 -19.36 -29.16 -3.13
N MET A 3 -18.40 -29.88 -2.56
CA MET A 3 -17.52 -29.30 -1.54
C MET A 3 -16.46 -28.46 -2.27
N LYS A 4 -16.80 -27.20 -2.54
CA LYS A 4 -15.78 -26.16 -2.78
C LYS A 4 -14.96 -26.11 -1.50
N LYS A 5 -13.76 -26.68 -1.50
CA LYS A 5 -12.76 -26.42 -0.46
C LYS A 5 -12.59 -24.91 -0.39
N THR A 6 -13.19 -24.33 0.64
CA THR A 6 -13.16 -22.93 0.97
C THR A 6 -11.70 -22.54 1.09
N ILE A 7 -11.26 -21.62 0.22
CA ILE A 7 -9.95 -20.98 0.22
C ILE A 7 -9.77 -20.36 1.61
N THR A 8 -9.17 -21.10 2.53
CA THR A 8 -8.97 -20.66 3.90
C THR A 8 -7.48 -20.63 4.16
N THR A 9 -7.05 -19.48 4.68
CA THR A 9 -5.75 -19.21 5.28
C THR A 9 -4.59 -18.99 4.30
N TYR A 10 -4.32 -17.71 3.99
CA TYR A 10 -3.01 -17.03 3.92
C TYR A 10 -3.19 -15.73 3.14
N ASN A 11 -3.94 -14.82 3.76
CA ASN A 11 -4.13 -13.47 3.26
C ASN A 11 -2.85 -12.68 3.53
N LYS A 12 -1.92 -12.75 2.57
CA LYS A 12 -1.32 -11.62 1.86
C LYS A 12 -0.95 -10.42 2.76
N LEU A 13 0.36 -10.16 2.90
CA LEU A 13 0.96 -8.82 2.89
C LEU A 13 -0.03 -7.68 3.13
N LYS A 14 -0.07 -7.12 4.35
CA LYS A 14 -1.02 -6.05 4.69
C LYS A 14 -0.43 -4.71 4.29
N VAL A 15 -1.14 -3.97 3.44
CA VAL A 15 -0.74 -2.63 3.02
C VAL A 15 -1.63 -1.59 3.68
N ARG A 16 -1.00 -0.56 4.24
CA ARG A 16 -1.65 0.62 4.79
C ARG A 16 -1.15 1.85 4.06
N LEU A 17 -2.08 2.64 3.54
CA LEU A 17 -1.81 3.97 3.00
C LEU A 17 -2.26 5.02 4.02
N ILE A 18 -1.44 6.03 4.25
CA ILE A 18 -1.77 7.18 5.10
C ILE A 18 -1.63 8.42 4.24
N LEU A 19 -2.70 9.18 4.08
CA LEU A 19 -2.65 10.51 3.48
C LEU A 19 -2.59 11.53 4.61
N ASN A 20 -1.62 12.42 4.61
CA ASN A 20 -1.46 13.45 5.62
C ASN A 20 -1.43 14.83 4.97
N LYS A 21 -2.24 15.76 5.48
CA LYS A 21 -2.19 17.18 5.12
C LYS A 21 -2.46 18.03 6.37
N ASN A 22 -1.56 18.96 6.69
CA ASN A 22 -1.69 19.88 7.81
C ASN A 22 -2.08 19.18 9.14
N GLY A 23 -1.45 18.04 9.43
CA GLY A 23 -1.71 17.26 10.65
C GLY A 23 -2.94 16.33 10.58
N LYS A 24 -3.82 16.47 9.58
CA LYS A 24 -4.96 15.57 9.36
C LYS A 24 -4.52 14.32 8.62
N LYS A 25 -4.74 13.15 9.22
CA LYS A 25 -4.38 11.84 8.65
C LYS A 25 -5.63 11.07 8.21
N VAL A 26 -5.60 10.53 7.00
CA VAL A 26 -6.60 9.61 6.45
C VAL A 26 -5.94 8.26 6.24
N PHE A 27 -6.48 7.23 6.87
CA PHE A 27 -5.95 5.87 6.80
C PHE A 27 -6.76 5.04 5.80
N MET A 28 -6.07 4.29 4.95
CA MET A 28 -6.66 3.30 4.06
C MET A 28 -5.93 1.98 4.22
N TYR A 29 -6.67 0.87 4.16
CA TYR A 29 -6.14 -0.49 4.27
C TYR A 29 -6.39 -1.29 2.98
N PRO A 30 -5.84 -0.85 1.84
CA PRO A 30 -6.06 -1.54 0.57
C PRO A 30 -5.28 -2.86 0.48
N SER A 31 -5.78 -3.78 -0.35
CA SER A 31 -4.95 -4.88 -0.87
C SER A 31 -3.79 -4.34 -1.73
N ILE A 32 -2.77 -5.17 -2.00
CA ILE A 32 -1.68 -4.84 -2.94
C ILE A 32 -2.20 -4.31 -4.28
N ARG A 33 -3.16 -5.00 -4.91
CA ARG A 33 -3.74 -4.59 -6.21
C ARG A 33 -4.43 -3.23 -6.13
N LYS A 34 -5.18 -2.98 -5.05
CA LYS A 34 -5.84 -1.69 -4.80
C LYS A 34 -4.81 -0.57 -4.52
N THR A 35 -3.69 -0.89 -3.87
CA THR A 35 -2.58 0.03 -3.66
C THR A 35 -1.94 0.41 -4.99
N GLN A 36 -1.66 -0.57 -5.86
CA GLN A 36 -1.11 -0.32 -7.19
C GLN A 36 -2.04 0.56 -8.03
N PHE A 37 -3.34 0.29 -8.00
CA PHE A 37 -4.34 1.12 -8.67
C PHE A 37 -4.39 2.54 -8.10
N PHE A 38 -4.37 2.68 -6.77
CA PHE A 38 -4.31 3.99 -6.12
C PHE A 38 -3.08 4.79 -6.57
N ILE A 39 -1.90 4.19 -6.57
CA ILE A 39 -0.65 4.85 -6.99
C ILE A 39 -0.74 5.26 -8.47
N LYS A 40 -1.21 4.36 -9.34
CA LYS A 40 -1.33 4.64 -10.79
C LYS A 40 -2.34 5.71 -11.14
N SER A 41 -3.49 5.75 -10.46
CA SER A 41 -4.65 6.51 -10.93
C SER A 41 -5.13 7.60 -9.99
N LYS A 42 -4.81 7.52 -8.69
CA LYS A 42 -5.38 8.41 -7.66
C LYS A 42 -4.35 9.22 -6.89
N ALA A 43 -3.11 8.76 -6.74
CA ALA A 43 -2.11 9.40 -5.89
C ALA A 43 -1.67 10.79 -6.39
N LYS A 44 -1.55 10.99 -7.71
CA LYS A 44 -1.06 12.25 -8.29
C LYS A 44 -1.91 13.48 -7.90
N PRO A 45 -3.26 13.44 -7.96
CA PRO A 45 -4.11 14.50 -7.40
C PRO A 45 -3.86 14.80 -5.92
N TYR A 46 -3.68 13.80 -5.06
CA TYR A 46 -3.41 14.04 -3.64
C TYR A 46 -2.07 14.76 -3.45
N LEU A 47 -1.01 14.28 -4.09
CA LEU A 47 0.33 14.88 -4.00
C LEU A 47 0.35 16.33 -4.50
N LYS A 48 -0.38 16.64 -5.59
CA LYS A 48 -0.53 18.02 -6.09
C LYS A 48 -1.28 18.95 -5.12
N ASN A 49 -2.09 18.40 -4.24
CA ASN A 49 -2.85 19.14 -3.22
C ASN A 49 -2.12 19.13 -1.86
N ASP A 50 -0.78 19.04 -1.87
CA ASP A 50 0.09 19.04 -0.69
C ASP A 50 -0.18 17.90 0.31
N PHE A 51 -0.82 16.83 -0.12
CA PHE A 51 -0.87 15.63 0.70
C PHE A 51 0.47 14.91 0.63
N ILE A 52 0.92 14.41 1.77
CA ILE A 52 2.04 13.49 1.88
C ILE A 52 1.47 12.09 2.05
N ILE A 53 2.01 11.12 1.31
CA ILE A 53 1.49 9.75 1.29
C ILE A 53 2.50 8.81 1.93
N THR A 54 2.11 8.16 3.02
CA THR A 54 2.88 7.07 3.62
C THR A 54 2.36 5.73 3.14
N ILE A 55 3.24 4.88 2.61
CA ILE A 55 2.98 3.46 2.38
C ILE A 55 3.62 2.69 3.52
N ARG A 56 2.85 1.88 4.24
CA ARG A 56 3.36 0.86 5.17
C ARG A 56 2.94 -0.53 4.69
N VAL A 57 3.86 -1.46 4.72
CA VAL A 57 3.67 -2.87 4.39
C VAL A 57 4.06 -3.71 5.59
N ILE A 58 3.22 -4.66 5.96
CA ILE A 58 3.48 -5.65 7.01
C ILE A 58 3.52 -7.02 6.34
N TYR A 59 4.65 -7.71 6.52
CA TYR A 59 4.96 -8.99 5.91
C TYR A 59 4.50 -10.16 6.77
N LEU A 60 4.63 -11.39 6.26
CA LEU A 60 4.18 -12.60 6.95
C LEU A 60 5.03 -12.96 8.17
N ASP A 61 6.33 -12.65 8.09
CA ASP A 61 7.31 -12.82 9.17
C ASP A 61 7.16 -11.76 10.28
N GLY A 62 6.17 -10.86 10.16
CA GLY A 62 5.94 -9.76 11.09
C GLY A 62 6.84 -8.55 10.85
N SER A 63 7.82 -8.63 9.95
CA SER A 63 8.63 -7.48 9.55
C SER A 63 7.76 -6.40 8.89
N GLN A 64 8.24 -5.15 8.91
CA GLN A 64 7.50 -4.02 8.37
C GLN A 64 8.41 -3.07 7.61
N ASN A 65 7.93 -2.58 6.48
CA ASN A 65 8.55 -1.48 5.75
C ASN A 65 7.58 -0.31 5.67
N ALA A 66 8.09 0.91 5.81
CA ALA A 66 7.30 2.11 5.67
C ALA A 66 8.13 3.23 5.05
N GLY A 67 7.47 4.07 4.26
CA GLY A 67 8.06 5.30 3.77
C GLY A 67 7.00 6.32 3.40
N THR A 68 7.39 7.59 3.45
CA THR A 68 6.50 8.74 3.29
C THR A 68 7.00 9.59 2.14
N TYR A 69 6.12 9.94 1.22
CA TYR A 69 6.49 10.50 -0.08
C TYR A 69 5.60 11.67 -0.46
N ASN A 70 6.22 12.68 -1.08
CA ASN A 70 5.55 13.86 -1.66
C ASN A 70 5.65 13.90 -3.19
N LYS A 71 6.37 12.96 -3.82
CA LYS A 71 6.48 12.78 -5.27
C LYS A 71 5.90 11.45 -5.71
N ILE A 72 5.36 11.41 -6.93
CA ILE A 72 4.67 10.23 -7.45
C ILE A 72 5.69 9.15 -7.85
N GLU A 73 6.85 9.55 -8.36
CA GLU A 73 7.94 8.67 -8.77
C GLU A 73 8.48 7.89 -7.57
N ASP A 74 8.76 8.59 -6.47
CA ASP A 74 9.25 7.98 -5.22
C ASP A 74 8.23 6.98 -4.65
N LEU A 75 6.94 7.33 -4.70
CA LEU A 75 5.84 6.46 -4.27
C LEU A 75 5.78 5.16 -5.11
N PHE A 76 5.99 5.27 -6.42
CA PHE A 76 6.06 4.12 -7.33
C PHE A 76 7.28 3.24 -7.06
N TRP A 77 8.44 3.84 -6.87
CA TRP A 77 9.68 3.14 -6.55
C TRP A 77 9.56 2.39 -5.23
N ALA A 78 9.07 3.07 -4.19
CA ALA A 78 8.82 2.49 -2.88
C ALA A 78 7.87 1.31 -2.92
N PHE A 79 6.74 1.45 -3.62
CA PHE A 79 5.78 0.35 -3.79
C PHE A 79 6.42 -0.85 -4.49
N LYS A 80 7.20 -0.62 -5.55
CA LYS A 80 7.94 -1.69 -6.21
C LYS A 80 8.96 -2.33 -5.27
N ALA A 81 9.76 -1.56 -4.54
CA ALA A 81 10.77 -2.08 -3.61
C ALA A 81 10.12 -2.93 -2.51
N PHE A 82 9.16 -2.34 -1.77
CA PHE A 82 8.50 -2.99 -0.64
C PHE A 82 7.76 -4.28 -1.03
N ILE A 83 7.26 -4.37 -2.26
CA ILE A 83 6.51 -5.55 -2.71
C ILE A 83 7.36 -6.55 -3.49
N LYS A 84 8.32 -6.10 -4.31
CA LYS A 84 9.18 -6.98 -5.12
C LYS A 84 10.16 -7.77 -4.27
N GLU A 85 10.68 -7.21 -3.19
CA GLU A 85 11.60 -7.93 -2.28
C GLU A 85 10.95 -9.14 -1.61
N TYR A 86 9.62 -9.14 -1.43
CA TYR A 86 8.90 -10.13 -0.62
C TYR A 86 7.90 -10.99 -1.40
N LEU A 87 7.84 -10.85 -2.73
CA LEU A 87 7.14 -11.78 -3.63
C LEU A 87 8.11 -12.73 -4.36
N LYS A 88 9.40 -12.69 -4.02
CA LYS A 88 10.42 -13.62 -4.55
C LYS A 88 10.34 -14.98 -3.88
#